data_AF-X1QTR2-F1
#
_entry.id   AF-X1QTR2-F1
#
_cell.length_a   1.000
_cell.length_b   1.000
_cell.length_c   1.000
_cell.angle_alpha   90.00
_cell.angle_beta   90.00
_cell.angle_gamma   90.00
#
_symmetry.space_group_name_H-M   'P 1'
#
loop_
_entity.id
_entity.type
_entity.pdbx_description
1 polymer ?
#
loop_
_entity_poly.entity_id
_entity_poly.type
_entity_poly.pdbx_seq_one_letter_code
_entity_poly.pdbx_strand_id
1 'polypeptide(L)'
;GYISGDIKSGSGLEGESDLSEGKPKLHYTVQLALYTDILERLDISAGRNPFIWDIHGREIEYDLNSSQSTRNPESWWSKYQNCLEAVSKIANHDLKTLPAYSGICKLCQWRTYCLKYLRKANDLTLIPELGRSK
;
A
#
# COMPACT_ATOMS: atom_id res chain seq x y z
N GLY A 1 -8.38 -7.87 -23.76
CA GLY A 1 -7.71 -8.23 -22.49
C GLY A 1 -8.68 -8.06 -21.34
N TYR A 2 -8.28 -8.48 -20.15
CA TYR A 2 -8.98 -8.32 -18.88
C TYR A 2 -8.41 -7.13 -18.10
N ILE A 3 -9.24 -6.47 -17.32
CA ILE A 3 -8.86 -5.38 -16.41
C ILE A 3 -9.05 -5.89 -14.98
N SER A 4 -8.09 -5.64 -14.10
CA SER A 4 -8.24 -5.96 -12.69
C SER A 4 -9.12 -4.93 -11.98
N GLY A 5 -9.98 -5.42 -11.07
CA GLY A 5 -10.78 -4.59 -10.21
C GLY A 5 -10.98 -5.23 -8.85
N ASP A 6 -11.32 -4.42 -7.84
CA ASP A 6 -11.63 -4.91 -6.49
C ASP A 6 -12.79 -4.12 -5.86
N ILE A 7 -13.55 -4.78 -4.98
CA ILE A 7 -14.69 -4.19 -4.29
C ILE A 7 -14.26 -3.83 -2.86
N LYS A 8 -14.44 -2.58 -2.47
CA LYS A 8 -14.02 -2.06 -1.16
C LYS A 8 -15.19 -1.48 -0.38
N SER A 9 -15.25 -1.82 0.90
CA SER A 9 -16.23 -1.26 1.84
C SER A 9 -15.84 0.13 2.38
N GLY A 10 -14.80 0.77 1.84
CA GLY A 10 -14.38 2.13 2.19
C GLY A 10 -14.42 3.04 0.96
N SER A 11 -14.22 4.35 1.15
CA SER A 11 -14.08 5.28 0.01
C SER A 11 -12.92 4.85 -0.90
N GLY A 12 -13.10 5.04 -2.20
CA GLY A 12 -12.10 4.74 -3.21
C GLY A 12 -10.91 5.68 -3.16
N LEU A 13 -10.97 6.82 -2.47
CA LEU A 13 -9.92 7.84 -2.46
C LEU A 13 -9.53 8.24 -1.03
N GLU A 14 -8.29 8.73 -0.87
CA GLU A 14 -7.78 9.32 0.35
C GLU A 14 -7.93 10.84 0.31
N GLY A 15 -8.51 11.43 1.37
CA GLY A 15 -8.63 12.89 1.51
C GLY A 15 -9.71 13.55 0.66
N GLU A 16 -10.60 12.77 0.06
CA GLU A 16 -11.74 13.28 -0.71
C GLU A 16 -12.69 14.10 0.18
N SER A 17 -13.08 15.28 -0.29
CA SER A 17 -13.99 16.21 0.38
C SER A 17 -14.55 17.21 -0.63
N ASP A 18 -15.48 18.08 -0.21
CA ASP A 18 -16.03 19.15 -1.06
C ASP A 18 -14.96 20.11 -1.62
N LEU A 19 -13.75 20.13 -1.03
CA LEU A 19 -12.63 20.98 -1.42
C LEU A 19 -11.49 20.21 -2.10
N SER A 20 -11.58 18.88 -2.21
CA SER A 20 -10.51 18.05 -2.77
C SER A 20 -11.06 16.77 -3.39
N GLU A 21 -10.66 16.50 -4.63
CA GLU A 21 -10.97 15.24 -5.32
C GLU A 21 -10.30 14.02 -4.66
N GLY A 22 -9.40 14.22 -3.68
CA GLY A 22 -8.65 13.16 -3.04
C GLY A 22 -7.59 12.55 -3.96
N LYS A 23 -7.02 11.42 -3.55
CA LYS A 23 -6.01 10.69 -4.32
C LYS A 23 -6.14 9.18 -4.16
N PRO A 24 -5.61 8.37 -5.09
CA PRO A 24 -5.50 6.93 -4.93
C PRO A 24 -4.91 6.53 -3.58
N LYS A 25 -5.52 5.55 -2.91
CA LYS A 25 -5.01 5.01 -1.65
C LYS A 25 -3.84 4.08 -1.95
N LEU A 26 -2.67 4.36 -1.36
CA LEU A 26 -1.44 3.58 -1.59
C LEU A 26 -1.64 2.05 -1.48
N HIS A 27 -2.33 1.58 -0.45
CA HIS A 27 -2.52 0.14 -0.22
C HIS A 27 -3.51 -0.50 -1.21
N TYR A 28 -4.48 0.26 -1.74
CA TYR A 28 -5.34 -0.22 -2.83
C TYR A 28 -4.56 -0.25 -4.14
N THR A 29 -3.76 0.78 -4.41
CA THR A 29 -2.90 0.83 -5.60
C THR A 29 -1.96 -0.37 -5.69
N VAL A 30 -1.24 -0.70 -4.62
CA VAL A 30 -0.32 -1.84 -4.60
C VAL A 30 -1.06 -3.17 -4.84
N GLN A 31 -2.27 -3.31 -4.28
CA GLN A 31 -3.09 -4.51 -4.48
C GLN A 31 -3.60 -4.63 -5.92
N LEU A 32 -4.12 -3.54 -6.51
CA LEU A 32 -4.57 -3.54 -7.90
C LEU A 32 -3.42 -3.81 -8.87
N ALA A 33 -2.26 -3.21 -8.63
CA ALA A 33 -1.06 -3.43 -9.43
C ALA A 33 -0.59 -4.90 -9.39
N LEU A 34 -0.71 -5.58 -8.24
CA LEU A 34 -0.46 -7.02 -8.16
C LEU A 34 -1.41 -7.82 -9.06
N TYR A 35 -2.71 -7.50 -9.05
CA TYR A 35 -3.67 -8.16 -9.94
C TYR A 35 -3.38 -7.87 -11.41
N THR A 36 -3.02 -6.62 -11.74
CA THR A 36 -2.61 -6.25 -13.08
C THR A 36 -1.35 -7.01 -13.53
N ASP A 37 -0.34 -7.13 -12.67
CA ASP A 37 0.89 -7.89 -12.95
C ASP A 37 0.59 -9.37 -13.24
N ILE A 38 -0.34 -9.99 -12.49
CA ILE A 38 -0.81 -11.35 -12.79
C ILE A 38 -1.42 -11.42 -14.20
N LEU A 39 -2.26 -10.46 -14.58
CA LEU A 39 -2.86 -10.42 -15.93
C LEU A 39 -1.81 -10.17 -17.03
N GLU A 40 -0.79 -9.34 -16.77
CA GLU A 40 0.31 -9.09 -17.71
C GLU A 40 1.17 -10.34 -17.90
N ARG A 41 1.49 -11.06 -16.83
CA ARG A 41 2.25 -12.32 -16.90
C ARG A 41 1.52 -13.43 -17.64
N LEU A 42 0.19 -13.38 -17.64
CA LEU A 42 -0.66 -14.31 -18.38
C LEU A 42 -0.90 -13.85 -19.83
N ASP A 43 -0.35 -12.71 -20.25
CA ASP A 43 -0.53 -12.11 -21.59
C ASP A 43 -2.02 -11.84 -21.95
N ILE A 44 -2.84 -11.58 -20.94
CA ILE A 44 -4.28 -11.31 -21.12
C ILE A 44 -4.69 -9.94 -20.58
N SER A 45 -3.76 -9.13 -20.09
CA SER A 45 -4.06 -7.77 -19.59
C SER A 45 -4.60 -6.85 -20.69
N ALA A 46 -5.58 -6.02 -20.37
CA ALA A 46 -6.04 -4.91 -21.20
C ALA A 46 -5.32 -3.59 -20.92
N GLY A 47 -4.45 -3.54 -19.90
CA GLY A 47 -3.71 -2.33 -19.54
C GLY A 47 -3.55 -2.15 -18.03
N ARG A 48 -2.95 -1.02 -17.65
CA ARG A 48 -2.61 -0.66 -16.26
C ARG A 48 -3.56 0.39 -15.66
N ASN A 49 -4.83 0.26 -15.99
CA ASN A 49 -5.93 1.14 -15.54
C ASN A 49 -6.98 0.33 -14.77
N PRO A 50 -6.62 -0.34 -13.65
CA PRO A 50 -7.56 -1.03 -12.80
C PRO A 50 -8.55 -0.08 -12.11
N PHE A 51 -9.57 -0.65 -11.46
CA PHE A 51 -10.59 0.13 -10.75
C PHE A 51 -10.94 -0.42 -9.37
N ILE A 52 -11.55 0.43 -8.55
CA ILE A 52 -12.20 0.07 -7.29
C ILE A 52 -13.69 0.37 -7.39
N TRP A 53 -14.53 -0.55 -6.94
CA TRP A 53 -15.90 -0.22 -6.53
C TRP A 53 -15.90 0.17 -5.06
N ASP A 54 -16.21 1.43 -4.78
CA ASP A 54 -16.16 1.97 -3.41
C ASP A 54 -17.48 1.80 -2.64
N ILE A 55 -17.46 2.24 -1.37
CA ILE A 55 -18.63 2.19 -0.48
C ILE A 55 -19.85 2.98 -0.99
N HIS A 56 -19.65 3.93 -1.91
CA HIS A 56 -20.71 4.73 -2.51
C HIS A 56 -21.24 4.10 -3.80
N GLY A 57 -20.73 2.92 -4.17
CA GLY A 57 -21.06 2.27 -5.44
C GLY A 57 -20.55 3.06 -6.63
N ARG A 58 -19.39 3.74 -6.50
CA ARG A 58 -18.70 4.40 -7.61
C ARG A 58 -17.57 3.51 -8.10
N GLU A 59 -17.39 3.47 -9.42
CA GLU A 59 -16.19 2.92 -10.03
C GLU A 59 -15.12 4.02 -10.09
N ILE A 60 -14.02 3.80 -9.37
CA ILE A 60 -12.89 4.72 -9.29
C ILE A 60 -11.71 4.09 -10.02
N GLU A 61 -11.34 4.65 -11.17
CA GLU A 61 -10.17 4.23 -11.92
C GLU A 61 -8.87 4.64 -11.21
N TYR A 62 -7.89 3.76 -11.24
CA TYR A 62 -6.54 3.95 -10.73
C TYR A 62 -5.55 3.83 -11.90
N ASP A 63 -5.10 4.94 -12.47
CA ASP A 63 -4.02 4.92 -13.46
C ASP A 63 -2.68 4.58 -12.79
N LEU A 64 -2.18 3.36 -12.98
CA LEU A 64 -0.94 2.92 -12.34
C LEU A 64 0.32 3.55 -12.96
N ASN A 65 0.24 4.11 -14.17
CA ASN A 65 1.37 4.80 -14.79
C ASN A 65 1.47 6.25 -14.34
N SER A 66 0.39 6.82 -13.79
CA SER A 66 0.39 8.17 -13.25
C SER A 66 1.36 8.33 -12.06
N SER A 67 1.91 9.54 -11.91
CA SER A 67 2.71 9.90 -10.74
C SER A 67 1.85 10.03 -9.48
N GLN A 68 2.44 9.72 -8.33
CA GLN A 68 1.72 9.81 -7.05
C GLN A 68 1.29 11.24 -6.69
N SER A 69 2.10 12.23 -7.07
CA SER A 69 1.77 13.65 -6.96
C SER A 69 2.79 14.51 -7.72
N THR A 70 2.55 15.81 -7.80
CA THR A 70 3.54 16.77 -8.33
C THR A 70 4.86 16.79 -7.55
N ARG A 71 4.83 16.44 -6.25
CA ARG A 71 6.02 16.37 -5.37
C ARG A 71 6.68 14.99 -5.35
N ASN A 72 5.95 13.95 -5.77
CA ASN A 72 6.47 12.59 -5.87
C ASN A 72 6.22 12.07 -7.29
N PRO A 73 7.20 12.22 -8.21
CA PRO A 73 7.06 11.83 -9.61
C PRO A 73 7.08 10.31 -9.81
N GLU A 74 7.39 9.52 -8.77
CA GLU A 74 7.32 8.05 -8.84
C GLU A 74 5.89 7.62 -9.19
N SER A 75 5.78 6.77 -10.22
CA SER A 75 4.49 6.20 -10.59
C SER A 75 3.99 5.18 -9.57
N TRP A 76 2.69 4.97 -9.57
CA TRP A 76 2.07 3.91 -8.79
C TRP A 76 2.58 2.50 -9.14
N TRP A 77 2.89 2.26 -10.42
CA TRP A 77 3.50 1.02 -10.89
C TRP A 77 4.91 0.82 -10.34
N SER A 78 5.76 1.85 -10.41
CA SER A 78 7.11 1.79 -9.81
C SER A 78 7.02 1.55 -8.30
N LYS A 79 6.04 2.18 -7.63
CA LYS A 79 5.79 1.95 -6.21
C LYS A 79 5.43 0.49 -5.90
N TYR A 80 4.60 -0.13 -6.75
CA TYR A 80 4.28 -1.56 -6.66
C TYR A 80 5.53 -2.43 -6.86
N GLN A 81 6.34 -2.17 -7.90
CA GLN A 81 7.56 -2.94 -8.17
C GLN A 81 8.54 -2.89 -6.99
N ASN A 82 8.73 -1.71 -6.41
CA ASN A 82 9.55 -1.52 -5.20
C ASN A 82 8.99 -2.30 -4.00
N CYS A 83 7.66 -2.37 -3.86
CA CYS A 83 7.01 -3.17 -2.82
C CYS A 83 7.21 -4.68 -3.06
N LEU A 84 7.01 -5.14 -4.29
CA LEU A 84 7.18 -6.55 -4.68
C LEU A 84 8.62 -7.02 -4.43
N GLU A 85 9.62 -6.20 -4.78
CA GLU A 85 11.02 -6.51 -4.53
C GLU A 85 11.30 -6.67 -3.02
N ALA A 86 10.84 -5.71 -2.21
CA ALA A 86 11.03 -5.75 -0.76
C ALA A 86 10.35 -6.97 -0.13
N VAL A 87 9.11 -7.28 -0.52
CA VAL A 87 8.37 -8.44 -0.03
C VAL A 87 9.05 -9.75 -0.45
N SER A 88 9.57 -9.82 -1.69
CA SER A 88 10.30 -11.00 -2.18
C SER A 88 11.57 -11.25 -1.36
N LYS A 89 12.35 -10.20 -1.06
CA LYS A 89 13.53 -10.30 -0.19
C LYS A 89 13.19 -10.75 1.23
N ILE A 90 12.05 -10.30 1.78
CA ILE A 90 11.57 -10.74 3.10
C ILE A 90 11.17 -12.23 3.05
N ALA A 91 10.41 -12.63 2.03
CA ALA A 91 9.95 -14.00 1.85
C ALA A 91 11.12 -14.99 1.63
N ASN A 92 12.17 -14.56 0.94
CA ASN A 92 13.38 -15.35 0.72
C ASN A 92 14.37 -15.31 1.90
N HIS A 93 14.05 -14.59 2.98
CA HIS A 93 14.93 -14.36 4.14
C HIS A 93 16.23 -13.57 3.85
N ASP A 94 16.32 -12.92 2.69
CA ASP A 94 17.43 -12.02 2.34
C ASP A 94 17.35 -10.69 3.09
N LEU A 95 16.15 -10.29 3.53
CA LEU A 95 15.92 -9.08 4.31
C LEU A 95 15.18 -9.41 5.61
N LYS A 96 15.81 -9.07 6.74
CA LYS A 96 15.23 -9.23 8.07
C LYS A 96 14.37 -8.03 8.45
N THR A 97 13.10 -8.25 8.72
CA THR A 97 12.20 -7.21 9.25
C THR A 97 12.40 -7.00 10.75
N LEU A 98 12.32 -5.75 11.21
CA LEU A 98 12.29 -5.39 12.62
C LEU A 98 10.98 -4.67 12.96
N PRO A 99 10.36 -4.95 14.11
CA PRO A 99 9.22 -4.17 14.55
C PRO A 99 9.63 -2.72 14.84
N ALA A 100 8.70 -1.80 14.69
CA ALA A 100 8.84 -0.40 15.13
C ALA A 100 7.50 0.04 15.71
N TYR A 101 7.51 0.59 16.93
CA TYR A 101 6.28 1.07 17.54
C TYR A 101 5.85 2.40 16.90
N SER A 102 4.59 2.48 16.47
CA SER A 102 4.02 3.66 15.82
C SER A 102 2.49 3.70 15.93
N GLY A 103 1.87 4.77 15.41
CA GLY A 103 0.42 4.96 15.48
C GLY A 103 -0.39 3.82 14.86
N ILE A 104 0.07 3.28 13.72
CA ILE A 104 -0.59 2.16 13.02
C ILE A 104 -0.63 0.89 13.85
N CYS A 105 0.27 0.73 14.83
CA CYS A 105 0.30 -0.46 15.67
C CYS A 105 -0.99 -0.66 16.47
N LYS A 106 -1.80 0.39 16.68
CA LYS A 106 -3.09 0.27 17.39
C LYS A 106 -4.08 -0.68 16.70
N LEU A 107 -3.98 -0.83 15.38
CA LEU A 107 -4.83 -1.71 14.58
C LEU A 107 -4.12 -3.03 14.18
N CYS A 108 -2.86 -3.22 14.59
CA CYS A 108 -2.08 -4.38 14.21
C CYS A 108 -2.35 -5.56 15.16
N GLN A 109 -2.75 -6.70 14.59
CA GLN A 109 -2.99 -7.93 15.36
C GLN A 109 -1.74 -8.45 16.08
N TRP A 110 -0.55 -8.15 15.55
CA TRP A 110 0.73 -8.56 16.12
C TRP A 110 1.29 -7.58 17.17
N ARG A 111 0.56 -6.48 17.48
CA ARG A 111 1.03 -5.41 18.37
C ARG A 111 1.60 -5.93 19.67
N THR A 112 0.89 -6.84 20.35
CA THR A 112 1.30 -7.35 21.66
C THR A 112 2.62 -8.11 21.59
N TYR A 113 2.81 -8.92 20.55
CA TYR A 113 4.05 -9.66 20.33
C TYR A 113 5.22 -8.71 20.03
N CYS A 114 5.02 -7.80 19.05
CA CYS A 114 6.03 -6.81 18.68
C CYS A 114 6.43 -5.91 19.86
N LEU A 115 5.47 -5.46 20.67
CA LEU A 115 5.75 -4.57 21.80
C LEU A 115 6.55 -5.27 22.91
N LYS A 116 6.31 -6.56 23.17
CA LYS A 116 7.14 -7.35 24.10
C LYS A 116 8.58 -7.44 23.63
N TYR A 117 8.79 -7.71 22.34
CA TYR A 117 10.12 -7.75 21.72
C TYR A 117 10.84 -6.39 21.87
N LEU A 118 10.16 -5.29 21.51
CA LEU A 118 10.71 -3.94 21.58
C LEU A 118 11.11 -3.53 23.00
N ARG A 119 10.27 -3.84 24.00
CA ARG A 119 10.57 -3.57 25.42
C ARG A 119 11.80 -4.33 25.90
N LYS A 120 11.92 -5.61 25.53
CA LYS A 120 13.11 -6.42 25.88
C LYS A 120 14.38 -5.86 25.23
N ALA A 121 14.26 -5.27 24.05
CA ALA A 121 15.37 -4.70 23.30
C ALA A 121 15.70 -3.24 23.68
N ASN A 122 14.95 -2.61 24.60
CA ASN A 122 15.03 -1.16 24.88
C ASN A 122 14.98 -0.31 23.60
N ASP A 123 14.08 -0.66 22.69
CA ASP A 123 14.04 -0.06 21.35
C ASP A 123 13.62 1.42 21.38
N LEU A 124 14.36 2.27 20.65
CA LEU A 124 14.13 3.73 20.61
C LEU A 124 12.75 4.10 20.08
N THR A 125 12.10 3.23 19.29
CA THR A 125 10.73 3.50 18.80
C THR A 125 9.68 3.55 19.91
N LEU A 126 10.01 3.14 21.14
CA LEU A 126 9.16 3.30 22.32
C LEU A 126 9.07 4.75 22.81
N ILE A 127 10.03 5.60 22.44
CA ILE A 127 10.05 7.02 22.79
C ILE A 127 9.35 7.81 21.68
N PRO A 128 8.39 8.69 22.00
CA PRO A 128 7.77 9.58 21.02
C PRO A 128 8.83 10.32 20.19
N GLU A 129 8.56 10.56 18.91
CA GLU A 129 9.44 11.28 17.96
C GLU A 129 10.76 10.58 17.57
N LEU A 130 11.17 9.49 18.25
CA LEU A 130 12.40 8.73 17.96
C LEU A 130 12.16 7.43 17.15
N GLY A 131 10.97 7.30 16.56
CA GLY A 131 10.58 6.16 15.74
C GLY A 131 11.29 6.12 14.38
N ARG A 132 11.54 4.89 13.89
CA ARG A 132 12.03 4.63 12.52
C ARG A 132 10.96 4.83 11.44
N SER A 133 9.68 4.85 11.82
CA SER A 133 8.57 5.23 10.95
C SER A 133 8.15 6.66 11.30
N LYS A 134 8.59 7.63 10.50
CA LYS A 134 7.97 8.95 10.44
C LYS A 134 6.98 8.98 9.28
#